data_AF-A0A845QMY5-F1
#
_entry.id   AF-A0A845QMY5-F1
#
_cell.length_a   1.000
_cell.length_b   1.000
_cell.length_c   1.000
_cell.angle_alpha   90.00
_cell.angle_beta   90.00
_cell.angle_gamma   90.00
#
_symmetry.space_group_name_H-M   'P 1'
#
loop_
_entity.id
_entity.type
_entity.pdbx_description
1 polymer ?
#
loop_
_entity_poly.entity_id
_entity_poly.type
_entity_poly.pdbx_seq_one_letter_code
_entity_poly.pdbx_strand_id
1 'polypeptide(L)' 'MKAEIRNVGKTFFENLYDGVLMVDAEYVVQYINPAYTRITGITAEDIVGKPLKDICPPAHVFWK' A
#
# COMPACT_ATOMS: atom_id res chain seq x y z
N MET A 1 -19.70 6.98 -17.98
CA MET A 1 -18.67 7.97 -17.59
C MET A 1 -18.29 8.00 -16.09
N LYS A 2 -19.08 7.47 -15.14
CA LYS A 2 -18.67 7.40 -13.71
C LYS A 2 -17.83 6.15 -13.33
N ALA A 3 -17.81 5.12 -14.16
CA ALA A 3 -17.04 3.89 -13.91
C ALA A 3 -15.58 3.96 -14.38
N GLU A 4 -15.28 4.77 -15.40
CA GLU A 4 -13.95 4.78 -16.03
C GLU A 4 -12.89 5.53 -15.23
N ILE A 5 -13.27 6.61 -14.53
CA ILE A 5 -12.35 7.41 -13.71
C ILE A 5 -11.78 6.58 -12.54
N ARG A 6 -12.54 5.60 -12.03
CA ARG A 6 -12.08 4.70 -10.96
C ARG A 6 -11.01 3.71 -11.44
N ASN A 7 -11.05 3.32 -12.72
CA ASN A 7 -10.12 2.33 -13.27
C ASN A 7 -8.75 2.90 -13.60
N VAL A 8 -8.68 4.15 -14.09
CA VAL A 8 -7.40 4.79 -14.43
C VAL A 8 -6.50 4.91 -13.20
N GLY A 9 -7.05 5.31 -12.05
CA GLY A 9 -6.29 5.38 -10.80
C GLY A 9 -5.76 4.01 -10.37
N LYS A 10 -6.57 2.96 -10.48
CA LYS A 10 -6.16 1.60 -10.11
C LYS A 10 -5.04 1.07 -11.01
N THR A 11 -5.19 1.22 -12.33
CA THR A 11 -4.16 0.81 -13.30
C THR A 11 -2.86 1.59 -13.11
N PHE A 12 -2.93 2.88 -12.74
CA PHE A 12 -1.73 3.67 -12.46
C PHE A 12 -0.91 3.07 -11.32
N PHE A 13 -1.53 2.82 -10.15
CA PHE A 13 -0.83 2.26 -9.00
C PHE A 13 -0.32 0.83 -9.22
N GLU A 14 -1.01 0.03 -10.03
CA GLU A 14 -0.59 -1.33 -10.39
C GLU A 14 0.71 -1.35 -11.23
N ASN A 15 0.94 -0.31 -12.03
CA ASN A 15 2.10 -0.20 -12.93
C ASN A 15 3.28 0.60 -12.34
N LEU A 16 3.14 1.18 -11.14
CA LEU A 16 4.25 1.84 -10.47
C LEU A 16 5.33 0.80 -10.10
N TYR A 17 6.59 1.24 -10.17
CA TYR A 17 7.71 0.49 -9.61
C TYR A 17 7.84 0.73 -8.11
N ASP A 18 7.39 1.89 -7.61
CA ASP A 18 7.39 2.21 -6.19
C ASP A 18 6.24 1.53 -5.46
N GLY A 19 6.56 1.03 -4.26
CA GLY A 19 5.58 0.44 -3.35
C GLY A 19 4.63 1.51 -2.83
N VAL A 20 3.32 1.27 -2.99
CA VAL A 20 2.26 2.11 -2.45
C VAL A 20 1.51 1.34 -1.40
N LEU A 21 1.37 1.97 -0.22
CA LEU A 21 0.58 1.49 0.90
C LEU A 21 -0.39 2.61 1.32
N MET A 22 -1.64 2.26 1.57
CA MET A 22 -2.66 3.16 2.08
C MET A 22 -3.16 2.67 3.45
N VAL A 23 -3.32 3.60 4.38
CA VAL A 23 -3.87 3.35 5.72
C VAL A 23 -5.05 4.28 5.98
N ASP A 24 -5.90 3.90 6.93
CA ASP A 24 -6.93 4.80 7.48
C ASP A 24 -6.36 5.72 8.58
N ALA A 25 -7.25 6.48 9.24
CA ALA A 25 -6.88 7.43 10.28
C ALA A 25 -6.29 6.75 11.53
N GLU A 26 -6.60 5.47 11.74
CA GLU A 26 -6.14 4.62 12.83
C GLU A 26 -4.88 3.81 12.45
N TYR A 27 -4.28 4.09 11.29
CA TYR A 27 -3.12 3.38 10.73
C TYR A 27 -3.35 1.89 10.45
N VAL A 28 -4.60 1.48 10.24
CA VAL A 28 -4.92 0.14 9.75
C VAL A 28 -4.74 0.12 8.23
N VAL A 29 -4.02 -0.89 7.74
CA VAL A 29 -3.69 -0.98 6.32
C VAL A 29 -4.92 -1.34 5.50
N GLN A 30 -5.25 -0.50 4.53
CA GLN A 30 -6.41 -0.65 3.67
C GLN A 30 -6.05 -1.22 2.29
N TYR A 31 -4.81 -0.98 1.83
CA TYR A 31 -4.36 -1.39 0.51
C TYR A 31 -2.84 -1.40 0.38
N ILE A 32 -2.33 -2.33 -0.42
CA ILE A 32 -0.99 -2.30 -1.00
C ILE A 32 -1.05 -2.53 -2.51
N ASN A 33 -0.16 -1.92 -3.27
CA ASN A 33 -0.03 -2.23 -4.70
C ASN A 33 0.87 -3.47 -4.94
N PRO A 34 0.87 -4.06 -6.14
CA PRO A 34 1.75 -5.19 -6.47
C PRO A 34 3.24 -4.87 -6.30
N ALA A 35 3.64 -3.61 -6.50
CA ALA A 35 5.03 -3.19 -6.31
C ALA A 35 5.48 -3.32 -4.87
N TYR A 36 4.62 -2.97 -3.90
CA TYR A 36 4.90 -3.13 -2.48
C TYR A 36 5.22 -4.59 -2.16
N THR A 37 4.42 -5.53 -2.67
CA THR A 37 4.70 -6.97 -2.53
C THR A 37 6.00 -7.39 -3.21
N ARG A 38 6.29 -6.91 -4.43
CA ARG A 38 7.56 -7.22 -5.11
C ARG A 38 8.79 -6.72 -4.33
N ILE A 39 8.70 -5.54 -3.72
CA ILE A 39 9.81 -4.91 -3.00
C ILE A 39 10.03 -5.55 -1.63
N THR A 40 8.94 -5.83 -0.91
CA THR A 40 9.00 -6.22 0.51
C THR A 40 8.79 -7.73 0.74
N GLY A 41 8.19 -8.43 -0.21
CA GLY A 41 7.73 -9.81 -0.05
C GLY A 41 6.41 -9.95 0.72
N ILE A 42 5.83 -8.86 1.24
CA ILE A 42 4.60 -8.88 2.04
C ILE A 42 3.38 -8.90 1.12
N THR A 43 2.48 -9.85 1.34
CA THR A 43 1.23 -9.98 0.56
C THR A 43 0.11 -9.15 1.16
N ALA A 44 -0.97 -8.92 0.40
CA ALA A 44 -2.11 -8.17 0.91
C ALA A 44 -2.79 -8.93 2.06
N GLU A 45 -2.82 -10.26 1.98
CA GLU A 45 -3.34 -11.18 3.00
C GLU A 45 -2.55 -11.07 4.32
N ASP A 46 -1.26 -10.75 4.24
CA ASP A 46 -0.41 -10.62 5.42
C ASP A 46 -0.65 -9.32 6.20
N ILE A 47 -1.06 -8.24 5.53
CA ILE A 47 -1.00 -6.88 6.08
C ILE A 47 -2.34 -6.12 6.09
N VAL A 48 -3.23 -6.35 5.12
CA VAL A 48 -4.50 -5.61 5.01
C VAL A 48 -5.40 -5.95 6.21
N GLY A 49 -6.00 -4.91 6.80
CA GLY A 49 -6.83 -5.01 8.01
C GLY A 49 -6.03 -5.07 9.32
N LYS A 50 -4.70 -5.00 9.27
CA LYS A 50 -3.84 -4.98 10.46
C LYS A 50 -3.25 -3.59 10.70
N PRO A 51 -2.97 -3.21 11.97
CA PRO A 51 -2.23 -2.00 12.28
C PRO A 51 -0.84 -2.03 11.63
N LEU A 52 -0.47 -0.96 10.91
CA LEU A 52 0.80 -0.89 10.18
C LEU A 52 2.03 -1.19 11.07
N LYS A 53 2.00 -0.70 12.32
CA LYS A 53 3.08 -0.85 13.31
C LYS A 53 3.38 -2.31 13.70
N ASP A 54 2.43 -3.22 13.51
CA ASP A 54 2.58 -4.63 13.90
C ASP A 54 3.37 -5.40 12.83
N ILE A 55 3.41 -4.86 11.60
CA ILE A 55 4.01 -5.50 10.42
C ILE A 55 5.29 -4.78 10.00
N CYS A 56 5.25 -3.45 9.93
CA CYS A 56 6.44 -2.63 9.75
C CYS A 56 6.88 -2.10 11.13
N PRO A 57 8.01 -2.58 11.70
CA PRO A 57 8.63 -1.89 12.81
C PRO A 57 8.91 -0.43 12.41
N PRO A 58 8.98 0.52 13.37
CA PRO A 58 9.03 1.95 13.09
C PRO A 58 10.02 2.22 11.94
N ALA A 59 9.49 2.62 10.80
CA ALA A 59 10.32 2.99 9.67
C ALA A 59 11.25 4.08 10.20
N HIS A 60 12.56 3.83 10.21
CA HIS A 60 13.52 4.89 10.39
C HIS A 60 13.32 5.81 9.18
N VAL A 61 12.49 6.84 9.36
CA VAL A 61 12.23 7.86 8.38
C VAL A 61 13.53 8.64 8.24
N PHE A 62 14.45 8.14 7.41
CA PHE A 62 15.71 8.80 7.06
C PHE A 62 15.42 9.93 6.05
N TRP A 63 14.55 10.86 6.43
CA TRP A 63 14.46 12.15 5.79
C TRP A 63 15.13 13.16 6.72
N LYS A 64 16.46 13.15 6.67
CA LYS A 64 17.31 14.29 7.04
C LYS A 64 18.00 14.78 5.78
#